data_AF-A0A7U9T593-F1
#
_entry.id   AF-A0A7U9T593-F1
#
_cell.length_a   1.000
_cell.length_b   1.000
_cell.length_c   1.000
_cell.angle_alpha   90.00
_cell.angle_beta   90.00
_cell.angle_gamma   90.00
#
_symmetry.space_group_name_H-M   'P 1'
#
loop_
_entity.id
_entity.type
_entity.pdbx_description
1 polymer ?
#
loop_
_entity_poly.entity_id
_entity_poly.type
_entity_poly.pdbx_seq_one_letter_code
_entity_poly.pdbx_strand_id
1 'polypeptide(L)'
;MRRDPGVQMGAEMIFDIRQTKTGFDMEWQARVGDQDMVFIRAPFSRDCFLAEIQAKDYSQRLVFDPSDLSFGNKLKDRLSFRLYEDEKYIGHLVGNTRKERKGLFAAYPYYEYQYREALLSGYEVGFGRKGLYLCVYEGQEQIAVVEKKLSVTDFKDEYICYLLESRQYRKVIPFVIYYDTIQYGDVMERAVHSKKKDALNTIQKDLIAKFDRSFIPRVLEQDGIRPGSLKEEHKECNNE
;
A
#
# COMPACT_ATOMS: atom_id res chain seq x y z
N MET A 1 5.07 -7.49 -25.14
CA MET A 1 5.43 -6.06 -25.16
C MET A 1 5.96 -5.66 -23.79
N ARG A 2 7.27 -5.37 -23.68
CA ARG A 2 7.83 -4.70 -22.50
C ARG A 2 7.34 -3.24 -22.57
N ARG A 3 6.51 -2.81 -21.61
CA ARG A 3 6.21 -1.39 -21.45
C ARG A 3 7.47 -0.73 -20.90
N ASP A 4 7.82 0.44 -21.43
CA ASP A 4 8.98 1.21 -20.98
C ASP A 4 8.77 1.54 -19.49
N PRO A 5 9.70 1.20 -18.57
CA PRO A 5 9.47 1.27 -17.12
C PRO A 5 9.42 2.68 -16.53
N GLY A 6 8.97 3.67 -17.30
CA GLY A 6 8.66 5.00 -16.78
C GLY A 6 9.89 5.82 -16.33
N VAL A 7 9.64 6.88 -15.57
CA VAL A 7 10.66 7.75 -14.98
C VAL A 7 11.04 7.22 -13.60
N GLN A 8 12.30 7.37 -13.19
CA GLN A 8 12.72 7.05 -11.82
C GLN A 8 12.21 8.14 -10.87
N MET A 9 11.75 7.78 -9.67
CA MET A 9 11.43 8.78 -8.64
C MET A 9 12.68 9.62 -8.36
N GLY A 10 12.57 10.94 -8.50
CA GLY A 10 13.63 11.87 -8.18
C GLY A 10 13.63 12.19 -6.67
N ALA A 11 13.49 13.48 -6.38
CA ALA A 11 13.39 13.98 -5.00
C ALA A 11 11.94 14.03 -4.49
N GLU A 12 10.97 13.72 -5.34
CA GLU A 12 9.55 13.80 -5.01
C GLU A 12 9.21 12.84 -3.88
N MET A 13 8.38 13.28 -2.94
CA MET A 13 7.97 12.48 -1.79
C MET A 13 6.52 11.99 -1.89
N ILE A 14 5.82 12.38 -2.96
CA ILE A 14 4.40 12.09 -3.15
C ILE A 14 4.20 11.38 -4.48
N PHE A 15 3.44 10.28 -4.45
CA PHE A 15 3.06 9.56 -5.65
C PHE A 15 1.71 8.86 -5.49
N ASP A 16 1.02 8.65 -6.60
CA ASP A 16 -0.22 7.89 -6.62
C ASP A 16 0.05 6.43 -6.97
N ILE A 17 -0.76 5.51 -6.46
CA ILE A 17 -0.90 4.14 -6.98
C ILE A 17 -2.35 3.95 -7.40
N ARG A 18 -2.58 3.53 -8.63
CA ARG A 18 -3.92 3.27 -9.16
C ARG A 18 -4.00 1.87 -9.72
N GLN A 19 -5.02 1.13 -9.33
CA GLN A 19 -5.34 -0.15 -9.93
C GLN A 19 -5.93 0.08 -11.32
N THR A 20 -5.30 -0.47 -12.35
CA THR A 20 -5.74 -0.31 -13.75
C THR A 20 -6.55 -1.50 -14.24
N LYS A 21 -6.36 -2.68 -13.62
CA LYS A 21 -7.13 -3.91 -13.88
C LYS A 21 -7.41 -4.66 -12.58
N THR A 22 -8.57 -5.34 -12.54
CA THR A 22 -9.06 -6.13 -11.41
C THR A 22 -9.25 -7.60 -11.81
N GLY A 23 -9.60 -8.46 -10.85
CA GLY A 23 -9.89 -9.89 -11.08
C GLY A 23 -8.64 -10.76 -11.16
N PHE A 24 -8.57 -11.67 -12.13
CA PHE A 24 -7.46 -12.63 -12.25
C PHE A 24 -6.18 -12.03 -12.87
N ASP A 25 -6.25 -10.84 -13.47
CA ASP A 25 -5.12 -10.17 -14.11
C ASP A 25 -4.97 -8.77 -13.51
N MET A 26 -4.75 -8.69 -12.20
CA MET A 26 -4.65 -7.40 -11.51
C MET A 26 -3.44 -6.62 -12.00
N GLU A 27 -3.62 -5.32 -12.20
CA GLU A 27 -2.54 -4.41 -12.56
C GLU A 27 -2.66 -3.13 -11.75
N TRP A 28 -1.53 -2.59 -11.32
CA TRP A 28 -1.44 -1.27 -10.73
C TRP A 28 -0.37 -0.45 -11.43
N GLN A 29 -0.51 0.85 -11.34
CA GLN A 29 0.43 1.81 -11.86
C GLN A 29 0.71 2.88 -10.81
N ALA A 30 1.99 3.08 -10.49
CA ALA A 30 2.44 4.16 -9.64
C ALA A 30 2.89 5.35 -10.50
N ARG A 31 2.51 6.57 -10.10
CA ARG A 31 2.78 7.80 -10.86
C ARG A 31 3.23 8.95 -9.97
N VAL A 32 4.12 9.78 -10.49
CA VAL A 32 4.46 11.09 -9.94
C VAL A 32 3.93 12.13 -10.93
N GLY A 33 2.93 12.91 -10.52
CA GLY A 33 2.15 13.73 -11.45
C GLY A 33 1.58 12.88 -12.59
N ASP A 34 1.87 13.28 -13.84
CA ASP A 34 1.45 12.56 -15.04
C ASP A 34 2.45 11.50 -15.52
N GLN A 35 3.56 11.30 -14.82
CA GLN A 35 4.62 10.39 -15.23
C GLN A 35 4.47 9.02 -14.55
N ASP A 36 4.39 7.98 -15.37
CA ASP A 36 4.47 6.60 -14.90
C ASP A 36 5.86 6.31 -14.33
N MET A 37 5.89 5.66 -13.15
CA MET A 37 7.13 5.35 -12.42
C MET A 37 7.30 3.86 -12.18
N VAL A 38 6.23 3.19 -11.75
CA VAL A 38 6.25 1.75 -11.45
C VAL A 38 5.02 1.11 -12.04
N PHE A 39 5.22 -0.05 -12.62
CA PHE A 39 4.14 -0.86 -13.14
C PHE A 39 4.13 -2.21 -12.43
N ILE A 40 2.95 -2.58 -11.92
CA ILE A 40 2.76 -3.80 -11.13
C ILE A 40 1.79 -4.71 -11.87
N ARG A 41 2.17 -5.96 -12.10
CA ARG A 41 1.26 -7.01 -12.60
C ARG A 41 1.15 -8.13 -11.60
N ALA A 42 -0.07 -8.50 -11.24
CA ALA A 42 -0.32 -9.70 -10.46
C ALA A 42 -1.31 -10.64 -11.15
N PRO A 43 -0.83 -11.48 -12.09
CA PRO A 43 -1.65 -12.56 -12.61
C PRO A 43 -1.93 -13.54 -11.47
N PHE A 44 -3.18 -13.66 -11.08
CA PHE A 44 -3.62 -14.58 -10.04
C PHE A 44 -3.72 -15.99 -10.62
N SER A 45 -3.02 -16.93 -10.00
CA SER A 45 -3.31 -18.36 -10.16
C SER A 45 -4.01 -18.87 -8.90
N ARG A 46 -4.83 -19.92 -9.01
CA ARG A 46 -5.61 -20.44 -7.87
C ARG A 46 -4.77 -20.79 -6.65
N ASP A 47 -3.50 -21.15 -6.85
CA ASP A 47 -2.64 -21.74 -5.82
C ASP A 47 -1.43 -20.87 -5.46
N CYS A 48 -1.14 -19.83 -6.25
CA CYS A 48 -0.08 -18.86 -5.95
C CYS A 48 -0.41 -17.45 -6.43
N PHE A 49 -0.01 -16.47 -5.63
CA PHE A 49 -0.02 -15.06 -6.02
C PHE A 49 1.41 -14.64 -6.36
N LEU A 50 1.57 -13.96 -7.49
CA LEU A 50 2.82 -13.36 -7.93
C LEU A 50 2.51 -11.95 -8.38
N ALA A 51 3.05 -10.94 -7.70
CA ALA A 51 3.09 -9.58 -8.22
C ALA A 51 4.50 -9.23 -8.69
N GLU A 52 4.64 -8.94 -9.98
CA GLU A 52 5.84 -8.39 -10.59
C GLU A 52 5.79 -6.87 -10.51
N ILE A 53 6.78 -6.26 -9.86
CA ILE A 53 6.90 -4.82 -9.64
C ILE A 53 8.09 -4.34 -10.47
N GLN A 54 7.82 -3.57 -11.52
CA GLN A 54 8.82 -3.11 -12.48
C GLN A 54 8.93 -1.59 -12.44
N ALA A 55 10.12 -1.08 -12.12
CA ALA A 55 10.48 0.32 -12.20
C ALA A 55 11.72 0.48 -13.10
N LYS A 56 12.08 1.71 -13.45
CA LYS A 56 13.27 1.98 -14.27
C LYS A 56 14.57 1.50 -13.63
N ASP A 57 14.65 1.57 -12.30
CA ASP A 57 15.87 1.43 -11.52
C ASP A 57 15.85 0.26 -10.52
N TYR A 58 14.77 -0.53 -10.49
CA TYR A 58 14.69 -1.80 -9.76
C TYR A 58 13.56 -2.70 -10.28
N SER A 59 13.67 -3.99 -9.99
CA SER A 59 12.63 -4.99 -10.24
C SER A 59 12.46 -5.88 -9.01
N GLN A 60 11.22 -6.01 -8.54
CA GLN A 60 10.88 -6.83 -7.40
C GLN A 60 9.75 -7.80 -7.73
N ARG A 61 9.69 -8.91 -6.99
CA ARG A 61 8.61 -9.89 -7.06
C ARG A 61 8.08 -10.17 -5.67
N LEU A 62 6.79 -9.98 -5.50
CA LEU A 62 6.06 -10.34 -4.29
C LEU A 62 5.32 -11.65 -4.53
N VAL A 63 5.68 -12.70 -3.80
CA VAL A 63 5.24 -14.08 -4.06
C VAL A 63 4.56 -14.64 -2.82
N PHE A 64 3.36 -15.18 -2.98
CA PHE A 64 2.73 -16.00 -1.97
C PHE A 64 2.51 -17.41 -2.53
N ASP A 65 3.22 -18.36 -1.92
CA ASP A 65 3.10 -19.79 -2.21
C ASP A 65 2.93 -20.54 -0.87
N PRO A 66 1.71 -21.01 -0.54
CA PRO A 66 1.44 -21.70 0.71
C PRO A 66 2.03 -23.12 0.77
N SER A 67 2.52 -23.63 -0.37
CA SER A 67 3.18 -24.94 -0.49
C SER A 67 4.69 -24.84 -0.27
N ASP A 68 5.26 -23.64 -0.34
CA ASP A 68 6.67 -23.42 -0.10
C ASP A 68 6.97 -23.39 1.41
N LEU A 69 7.71 -24.41 1.88
CA LEU A 69 8.07 -24.61 3.29
C LEU A 69 9.51 -24.17 3.63
N SER A 70 10.22 -23.52 2.72
CA SER A 70 11.66 -23.18 2.89
C SER A 70 11.94 -22.25 4.08
N PHE A 71 10.96 -21.49 4.56
CA PHE A 71 11.09 -20.57 5.71
C PHE A 71 10.54 -21.13 7.02
N GLY A 72 10.02 -22.36 7.01
CA GLY A 72 9.51 -23.04 8.20
C GLY A 72 8.09 -23.57 8.04
N ASN A 73 7.65 -24.32 9.05
CA ASN A 73 6.36 -25.01 9.06
C ASN A 73 5.29 -24.29 9.88
N LYS A 74 5.59 -23.14 10.50
CA LYS A 74 4.58 -22.42 11.30
C LYS A 74 3.59 -21.76 10.35
N LEU A 75 2.33 -21.66 10.78
CA LEU A 75 1.26 -21.06 9.99
C LEU A 75 1.63 -19.65 9.49
N LYS A 76 2.27 -18.83 10.34
CA LYS A 76 2.73 -17.49 9.97
C LYS A 76 3.77 -17.49 8.83
N ASP A 77 4.64 -18.49 8.78
CA ASP A 77 5.69 -18.60 7.77
C ASP A 77 5.05 -19.00 6.42
N ARG A 78 4.06 -19.90 6.47
CA ARG A 78 3.26 -20.34 5.32
C ARG A 78 2.31 -19.29 4.77
N LEU A 79 1.88 -18.34 5.61
CA LEU A 79 1.00 -17.23 5.22
C LEU A 79 1.78 -15.97 4.80
N SER A 80 3.11 -16.03 4.77
CA SER A 80 3.94 -14.89 4.42
C SER A 80 4.02 -14.67 2.92
N PHE A 81 3.91 -13.41 2.50
CA PHE A 81 4.25 -13.01 1.14
C PHE A 81 5.74 -12.68 1.11
N ARG A 82 6.47 -13.22 0.16
CA ARG A 82 7.92 -13.13 0.08
C ARG A 82 8.33 -12.14 -0.97
N LEU A 83 9.31 -11.32 -0.64
CA LEU A 83 9.81 -10.31 -1.54
C LEU A 83 11.20 -10.69 -2.05
N TYR A 84 11.32 -10.67 -3.36
CA TYR A 84 12.57 -10.85 -4.07
C TYR A 84 12.89 -9.57 -4.83
N GLU A 85 14.16 -9.22 -4.90
CA GLU A 85 14.69 -8.25 -5.85
C GLU A 85 15.57 -9.04 -6.81
N ASP A 86 15.22 -9.00 -8.09
CA ASP A 86 15.67 -9.97 -9.09
C ASP A 86 15.39 -11.43 -8.63
N GLU A 87 16.45 -12.15 -8.22
CA GLU A 87 16.39 -13.52 -7.68
C GLU A 87 16.81 -13.61 -6.21
N LYS A 88 17.15 -12.48 -5.58
CA LYS A 88 17.60 -12.46 -4.20
C LYS A 88 16.42 -12.24 -3.26
N TYR A 89 16.26 -13.13 -2.29
CA TYR A 89 15.34 -12.89 -1.17
C TYR A 89 15.77 -11.64 -0.41
N ILE A 90 14.84 -10.69 -0.27
CA ILE A 90 15.09 -9.44 0.45
C ILE A 90 14.08 -9.19 1.54
N GLY A 91 13.04 -10.01 1.72
CA GLY A 91 12.04 -9.71 2.73
C GLY A 91 10.79 -10.56 2.70
N HIS A 92 9.91 -10.32 3.66
CA HIS A 92 8.59 -10.94 3.70
C HIS A 92 7.57 -10.06 4.44
N LEU A 93 6.29 -10.21 4.09
CA LEU A 93 5.15 -9.51 4.64
C LEU A 93 4.20 -10.50 5.28
N VAL A 94 3.68 -10.15 6.45
CA VAL A 94 2.74 -10.99 7.19
C VAL A 94 1.78 -10.13 8.01
N GLY A 95 0.51 -10.56 8.07
CA GLY A 95 -0.49 -9.96 8.93
C GLY A 95 -0.35 -10.47 10.36
N ASN A 96 -0.39 -9.56 11.32
CA ASN A 96 -0.28 -9.87 12.75
C ASN A 96 -1.43 -9.22 13.53
N THR A 97 -1.63 -9.69 14.76
CA THR A 97 -2.60 -9.11 15.69
C THR A 97 -1.88 -8.70 16.96
N ARG A 98 -1.95 -7.41 17.31
CA ARG A 98 -1.37 -6.90 18.55
C ARG A 98 -2.41 -6.95 19.66
N LYS A 99 -2.06 -7.58 20.78
CA LYS A 99 -2.83 -7.54 22.02
C LYS A 99 -2.07 -6.68 23.04
N GLU A 100 -2.59 -5.50 23.34
CA GLU A 100 -2.03 -4.61 24.37
C GLU A 100 -2.52 -5.06 25.77
N ARG A 101 -1.58 -5.59 26.58
CA ARG A 101 -1.68 -5.96 28.02
C ARG A 101 -2.90 -6.82 28.46
N LYS A 102 -2.80 -7.40 29.67
CA LYS A 102 -3.87 -8.23 30.28
C LYS A 102 -5.04 -7.33 30.68
N GLY A 103 -6.17 -7.43 29.98
CA GLY A 103 -7.42 -6.73 30.29
C GLY A 103 -8.47 -6.85 29.17
N LEU A 104 -9.64 -6.23 29.36
CA LEU A 104 -10.79 -6.20 28.44
C LEU A 104 -10.60 -5.30 27.19
N PHE A 105 -9.40 -4.79 26.92
CA PHE A 105 -9.15 -3.93 25.75
C PHE A 105 -8.93 -4.77 24.49
N ALA A 106 -9.52 -4.31 23.38
CA ALA A 106 -9.58 -5.01 22.10
C ALA A 106 -8.19 -5.08 21.45
N ALA A 107 -7.83 -6.27 20.98
CA ALA A 107 -6.70 -6.44 20.07
C ALA A 107 -7.00 -5.75 18.73
N TYR A 108 -5.96 -5.32 18.02
CA TYR A 108 -6.10 -4.76 16.67
C TYR A 108 -5.09 -5.38 15.70
N PRO A 109 -5.48 -5.55 14.42
CA PRO A 109 -4.58 -6.05 13.39
C PRO A 109 -3.52 -4.99 13.06
N TYR A 110 -2.34 -5.47 12.65
CA TYR A 110 -1.30 -4.66 12.03
C TYR A 110 -0.52 -5.55 11.05
N TYR A 111 0.19 -4.93 10.13
CA TYR A 111 1.00 -5.65 9.16
C TYR A 111 2.46 -5.51 9.51
N GLU A 112 3.22 -6.59 9.42
CA GLU A 112 4.66 -6.60 9.60
C GLU A 112 5.34 -6.89 8.27
N TYR A 113 6.41 -6.18 8.00
CA TYR A 113 7.16 -6.31 6.77
C TYR A 113 8.66 -6.23 7.04
N GLN A 114 9.34 -7.36 6.91
CA GLN A 114 10.79 -7.40 6.89
C GLN A 114 11.27 -6.97 5.50
N TYR A 115 12.03 -5.89 5.41
CA TYR A 115 12.69 -5.43 4.19
C TYR A 115 14.19 -5.27 4.44
N ARG A 116 14.98 -6.20 3.91
CA ARG A 116 16.42 -6.34 4.17
C ARG A 116 16.66 -6.46 5.68
N GLU A 117 17.30 -5.48 6.29
CA GLU A 117 17.53 -5.43 7.74
C GLU A 117 16.46 -4.63 8.50
N ALA A 118 15.60 -3.91 7.77
CA ALA A 118 14.55 -3.08 8.36
C ALA A 118 13.29 -3.88 8.68
N LEU A 119 12.71 -3.61 9.85
CA LEU A 119 11.40 -4.10 10.24
C LEU A 119 10.38 -2.96 10.15
N LEU A 120 9.44 -3.10 9.24
CA LEU A 120 8.36 -2.15 9.04
C LEU A 120 7.06 -2.64 9.70
N SER A 121 6.26 -1.70 10.15
CA SER A 121 4.92 -1.94 10.70
C SER A 121 3.88 -1.04 10.02
N GLY A 122 2.79 -1.62 9.55
CA GLY A 122 1.67 -0.91 8.93
C GLY A 122 0.43 -0.95 9.83
N TYR A 123 -0.15 0.22 10.09
CA TYR A 123 -1.37 0.36 10.89
C TYR A 123 -2.48 1.02 10.07
N GLU A 124 -3.59 0.32 9.86
CA GLU A 124 -4.78 0.87 9.21
C GLU A 124 -5.60 1.70 10.22
N VAL A 125 -5.86 2.95 9.86
CA VAL A 125 -6.61 3.91 10.68
C VAL A 125 -7.67 4.57 9.81
N GLY A 126 -8.93 4.38 10.17
CA GLY A 126 -10.08 4.93 9.47
C GLY A 126 -10.81 6.00 10.29
N PHE A 127 -11.25 7.07 9.63
CA PHE A 127 -12.04 8.15 10.21
C PHE A 127 -13.42 8.27 9.55
N GLY A 128 -14.04 7.11 9.25
CA GLY A 128 -15.30 7.02 8.53
C GLY A 128 -15.18 7.61 7.14
N ARG A 129 -16.04 8.59 6.81
CA ARG A 129 -16.03 9.28 5.51
C ARG A 129 -14.90 10.30 5.34
N LYS A 130 -14.09 10.54 6.37
CA LYS A 130 -13.03 11.56 6.34
C LYS A 130 -11.71 11.06 5.76
N GLY A 131 -11.52 9.75 5.70
CA GLY A 131 -10.32 9.15 5.14
C GLY A 131 -10.00 7.79 5.77
N LEU A 132 -9.19 7.03 5.04
CA LEU A 132 -8.67 5.74 5.42
C LEU A 132 -7.16 5.74 5.12
N TYR A 133 -6.37 5.45 6.14
CA TYR A 133 -4.92 5.65 6.10
C TYR A 133 -4.21 4.38 6.56
N LEU A 134 -3.21 3.96 5.80
CA LEU A 134 -2.20 3.01 6.24
C LEU A 134 -0.96 3.80 6.69
N CYS A 135 -0.68 3.78 7.99
CA CYS A 135 0.48 4.45 8.59
C CYS A 135 1.64 3.47 8.67
N VAL A 136 2.74 3.75 7.95
CA VAL A 136 3.89 2.85 7.86
C VAL A 136 5.03 3.38 8.71
N TYR A 137 5.54 2.54 9.60
CA TYR A 137 6.63 2.81 10.50
C TYR A 137 7.84 1.94 10.19
N GLU A 138 9.04 2.47 10.41
CA GLU A 138 10.29 1.73 10.50
C GLU A 138 10.83 1.92 11.92
N GLY A 139 10.74 0.87 12.74
CA GLY A 139 10.94 1.00 14.18
C GLY A 139 9.92 1.96 14.83
N GLN A 140 10.40 3.10 15.34
CA GLN A 140 9.56 4.14 15.97
C GLN A 140 9.27 5.33 15.05
N GLU A 141 9.95 5.43 13.91
CA GLU A 141 9.78 6.54 12.97
C GLU A 141 8.67 6.22 11.98
N GLN A 142 7.73 7.14 11.82
CA GLN A 142 6.75 7.05 10.75
C GLN A 142 7.43 7.47 9.45
N ILE A 143 7.46 6.57 8.48
CA ILE A 143 8.14 6.81 7.20
C ILE A 143 7.16 7.06 6.05
N ALA A 144 5.90 6.64 6.19
CA ALA A 144 4.89 6.93 5.19
C ALA A 144 3.47 7.00 5.77
N VAL A 145 2.62 7.71 5.05
CA VAL A 145 1.16 7.61 5.12
C VAL A 145 0.66 7.27 3.74
N VAL A 146 -0.17 6.24 3.65
CA VAL A 146 -0.85 5.87 2.40
C VAL A 146 -2.33 6.10 2.60
N GLU A 147 -2.89 7.07 1.87
CA GLU A 147 -4.31 7.41 1.89
C GLU A 147 -5.05 6.61 0.82
N LYS A 148 -6.06 5.84 1.21
CA LYS A 148 -6.95 5.15 0.26
C LYS A 148 -8.13 6.05 -0.10
N LYS A 149 -8.40 6.25 -1.39
CA LYS A 149 -9.63 6.91 -1.83
C LYS A 149 -10.83 6.05 -1.45
N LEU A 150 -11.78 6.65 -0.73
CA LEU A 150 -12.96 5.95 -0.18
C LEU A 150 -14.04 5.65 -1.22
N SER A 151 -13.99 6.30 -2.39
CA SER A 151 -14.95 6.09 -3.48
C SER A 151 -14.18 5.73 -4.73
N VAL A 152 -14.40 4.53 -5.20
CA VAL A 152 -13.75 3.96 -6.39
C VAL A 152 -14.80 3.60 -7.43
N THR A 153 -14.45 3.75 -8.70
CA THR A 153 -15.29 3.36 -9.84
C THR A 153 -14.73 2.07 -10.42
N ASP A 154 -15.60 1.11 -10.75
CA ASP A 154 -15.22 -0.20 -11.31
C ASP A 154 -14.26 -1.01 -10.41
N PHE A 155 -14.37 -0.83 -9.08
CA PHE A 155 -13.52 -1.47 -8.07
C PHE A 155 -12.01 -1.26 -8.26
N LYS A 156 -11.62 -0.16 -8.91
CA LYS A 156 -10.22 0.19 -9.10
C LYS A 156 -9.74 1.01 -7.91
N ASP A 157 -8.98 0.39 -7.04
CA ASP A 157 -8.45 1.07 -5.88
C ASP A 157 -7.39 2.12 -6.22
N GLU A 158 -7.48 3.25 -5.53
CA GLU A 158 -6.57 4.37 -5.70
C GLU A 158 -6.01 4.79 -4.34
N TYR A 159 -4.70 5.01 -4.33
CA TYR A 159 -3.92 5.38 -3.17
C TYR A 159 -3.06 6.60 -3.45
N ILE A 160 -2.94 7.49 -2.47
CA ILE A 160 -1.95 8.58 -2.46
C ILE A 160 -0.92 8.23 -1.39
N CYS A 161 0.34 8.14 -1.78
CA CYS A 161 1.44 7.79 -0.90
C CYS A 161 2.25 9.04 -0.57
N TYR A 162 2.36 9.35 0.71
CA TYR A 162 3.21 10.42 1.25
C TYR A 162 4.40 9.77 1.96
N LEU A 163 5.61 10.03 1.49
CA LEU A 163 6.85 9.48 2.02
C LEU A 163 7.61 10.53 2.83
N LEU A 164 8.37 10.08 3.83
CA LEU A 164 9.32 10.95 4.53
C LEU A 164 10.57 11.20 3.66
N GLU A 165 10.95 10.22 2.84
CA GLU A 165 12.05 10.33 1.88
C GLU A 165 11.72 9.57 0.59
N SER A 166 12.04 10.13 -0.58
CA SER A 166 11.68 9.58 -1.89
C SER A 166 12.10 8.11 -2.05
N ARG A 167 13.34 7.76 -1.66
CA ARG A 167 13.90 6.39 -1.74
C ARG A 167 13.07 5.31 -1.03
N GLN A 168 12.18 5.68 -0.12
CA GLN A 168 11.34 4.74 0.61
C GLN A 168 10.27 4.10 -0.28
N TYR A 169 9.98 4.63 -1.47
CA TYR A 169 9.01 4.04 -2.41
C TYR A 169 9.31 2.57 -2.72
N ARG A 170 10.59 2.17 -2.80
CA ARG A 170 11.01 0.79 -3.08
C ARG A 170 10.53 -0.22 -2.05
N LYS A 171 10.35 0.21 -0.78
CA LYS A 171 9.79 -0.64 0.28
C LYS A 171 8.29 -0.38 0.47
N VAL A 172 7.82 0.85 0.30
CA VAL A 172 6.40 1.18 0.48
C VAL A 172 5.52 0.55 -0.60
N ILE A 173 5.92 0.55 -1.87
CA ILE A 173 5.08 0.00 -2.96
C ILE A 173 4.72 -1.48 -2.73
N PRO A 174 5.66 -2.41 -2.51
CA PRO A 174 5.31 -3.80 -2.20
C PRO A 174 4.37 -3.93 -1.01
N PHE A 175 4.51 -3.05 -0.01
CA PHE A 175 3.66 -3.03 1.16
C PHE A 175 2.22 -2.61 0.81
N VAL A 176 2.05 -1.57 -0.01
CA VAL A 176 0.71 -1.15 -0.47
C VAL A 176 0.07 -2.23 -1.31
N ILE A 177 0.80 -2.88 -2.22
CA ILE A 177 0.27 -3.98 -3.05
C ILE A 177 -0.17 -5.16 -2.18
N TYR A 178 0.62 -5.53 -1.16
CA TYR A 178 0.23 -6.55 -0.18
C TYR A 178 -1.05 -6.16 0.56
N TYR A 179 -1.11 -4.94 1.10
CA TYR A 179 -2.26 -4.41 1.83
C TYR A 179 -3.53 -4.39 0.97
N ASP A 180 -3.43 -3.89 -0.26
CA ASP A 180 -4.51 -3.88 -1.24
C ASP A 180 -5.01 -5.30 -1.50
N THR A 181 -4.09 -6.22 -1.83
CA THR A 181 -4.43 -7.62 -2.17
C THR A 181 -5.15 -8.35 -1.05
N ILE A 182 -4.71 -8.20 0.21
CA ILE A 182 -5.27 -8.96 1.34
C ILE A 182 -6.55 -8.35 1.91
N GLN A 183 -6.75 -7.03 1.82
CA GLN A 183 -7.91 -6.34 2.42
C GLN A 183 -8.99 -6.01 1.39
N TYR A 184 -8.58 -5.63 0.18
CA TYR A 184 -9.45 -5.04 -0.83
C TYR A 184 -9.37 -5.75 -2.19
N GLY A 185 -8.52 -6.79 -2.29
CA GLY A 185 -8.41 -7.64 -3.47
C GLY A 185 -9.73 -8.34 -3.76
N ASP A 186 -10.57 -7.69 -4.54
CA ASP A 186 -11.87 -8.17 -5.03
C ASP A 186 -11.66 -9.22 -6.15
N VAL A 187 -10.80 -10.23 -5.90
CA VAL A 187 -10.37 -11.28 -6.87
C VAL A 187 -11.58 -12.05 -7.44
N MET A 188 -12.71 -12.04 -6.74
CA MET A 188 -13.95 -12.72 -7.12
C MET A 188 -15.08 -11.77 -7.59
N GLU A 189 -14.95 -10.45 -7.44
CA GLU A 189 -16.02 -9.51 -7.84
C GLU A 189 -15.76 -8.97 -9.26
N ARG A 190 -16.54 -9.45 -10.23
CA ARG A 190 -16.68 -8.80 -11.54
C ARG A 190 -17.91 -7.92 -11.50
N ALA A 191 -17.75 -6.60 -11.34
CA ALA A 191 -18.81 -5.68 -11.78
C ALA A 191 -18.24 -4.57 -12.65
N VAL A 192 -18.96 -4.31 -13.73
CA VAL A 192 -18.74 -3.18 -14.63
C VAL A 192 -19.77 -2.13 -14.20
N HIS A 193 -19.34 -0.89 -13.94
CA HIS A 193 -20.18 0.22 -13.46
C HIS A 193 -20.67 0.17 -12.00
N SER A 194 -19.92 -0.47 -11.08
CA SER A 194 -20.21 -0.39 -9.64
C SER A 194 -19.45 0.74 -8.95
N LYS A 195 -20.07 1.33 -7.92
CA LYS A 195 -19.41 2.24 -6.96
C LYS A 195 -19.37 1.57 -5.59
N LYS A 196 -18.19 1.27 -5.08
CA LYS A 196 -17.97 0.79 -3.70
C LYS A 196 -17.56 1.98 -2.84
N LYS A 197 -18.15 2.08 -1.65
CA LYS A 197 -17.79 3.09 -0.66
C LYS A 197 -17.23 2.39 0.56
N ASP A 198 -15.92 2.50 0.75
CA ASP A 198 -15.28 1.99 1.95
C ASP A 198 -15.44 3.02 3.07
N ALA A 199 -15.82 2.53 4.25
CA ALA A 199 -15.94 3.36 5.44
C ALA A 199 -15.52 2.54 6.67
N LEU A 200 -14.27 2.74 7.09
CA LEU A 200 -13.75 2.21 8.35
C LEU A 200 -13.73 3.33 9.39
N ASN A 201 -14.21 3.05 10.60
CA ASN A 201 -14.08 3.98 11.72
C ASN A 201 -13.36 3.29 12.89
N THR A 202 -12.12 3.69 13.13
CA THR A 202 -11.29 3.17 14.21
C THR A 202 -11.77 3.73 15.55
N ILE A 203 -11.93 2.86 16.55
CA ILE A 203 -12.39 3.23 17.91
C ILE A 203 -11.29 3.10 18.97
N GLN A 204 -10.25 2.30 18.70
CA GLN A 204 -9.16 2.05 19.62
C GLN A 204 -8.25 3.28 19.67
N LYS A 205 -8.14 3.93 20.84
CA LYS A 205 -7.36 5.17 21.02
C LYS A 205 -5.89 5.01 20.64
N ASP A 206 -5.29 3.88 20.98
CA ASP A 206 -3.87 3.61 20.70
C ASP A 206 -3.63 3.41 19.19
N LEU A 207 -4.59 2.84 18.46
CA LEU A 207 -4.51 2.71 17.02
C LEU A 207 -4.74 4.06 16.33
N ILE A 208 -5.67 4.87 16.83
CA ILE A 208 -5.85 6.26 16.36
C ILE A 208 -4.55 7.07 16.54
N ALA A 209 -3.81 6.85 17.63
CA ALA A 209 -2.55 7.52 17.90
C ALA A 209 -1.41 7.14 16.92
N LYS A 210 -1.57 6.09 16.10
CA LYS A 210 -0.65 5.74 15.02
C LYS A 210 -0.77 6.65 13.79
N PHE A 211 -1.78 7.50 13.74
CA PHE A 211 -1.90 8.51 12.70
C PHE A 211 -1.39 9.87 13.19
N ASP A 212 -0.15 10.21 12.83
CA ASP A 212 0.37 11.57 13.01
C ASP A 212 -0.31 12.54 12.03
N ARG A 213 -1.22 13.37 12.56
CA ARG A 213 -1.97 14.36 11.77
C ARG A 213 -1.09 15.42 11.11
N SER A 214 0.14 15.60 11.59
CA SER A 214 1.09 16.55 11.01
C SER A 214 1.93 15.95 9.89
N PHE A 215 1.89 14.63 9.69
CA PHE A 215 2.73 13.92 8.72
C PHE A 215 2.48 14.41 7.29
N ILE A 216 1.23 14.36 6.82
CA ILE A 216 0.88 14.78 5.44
C ILE A 216 1.21 16.28 5.22
N PRO A 217 0.80 17.22 6.10
CA PRO A 217 1.20 18.63 5.95
C PRO A 217 2.71 18.84 5.85
N ARG A 218 3.50 18.11 6.66
CA ARG A 218 4.97 18.20 6.64
C ARG A 218 5.55 17.71 5.31
N VAL A 219 5.07 16.57 4.79
CA VAL A 219 5.54 16.04 3.50
C VAL A 219 5.19 16.99 2.36
N LEU A 220 3.96 17.54 2.34
CA LEU A 220 3.55 18.52 1.34
C LEU A 220 4.46 19.75 1.34
N GLU A 221 4.76 20.31 2.52
CA GLU A 221 5.66 21.45 2.65
C GLU A 221 7.07 21.14 2.14
N GLN A 222 7.61 19.96 2.48
CA GLN A 222 8.93 19.51 2.03
C GLN A 222 8.98 19.29 0.51
N ASP A 223 7.88 18.86 -0.10
CA ASP A 223 7.73 18.66 -1.56
C ASP A 223 7.44 19.98 -2.30
N GLY A 224 7.41 21.11 -1.59
CA GLY A 224 7.13 22.43 -2.15
C GLY A 224 5.65 22.70 -2.45
N ILE A 225 4.75 21.80 -2.05
CA ILE A 225 3.30 21.90 -2.23
C ILE A 225 2.68 22.58 -1.01
N ARG A 226 2.06 23.74 -1.20
CA ARG A 226 1.36 24.42 -0.08
C ARG A 226 0.06 23.68 0.23
N PRO A 227 -0.31 23.41 1.50
CA PRO A 227 -1.55 22.72 1.85
C PRO A 227 -2.85 23.37 1.33
N GLY A 228 -2.79 24.64 0.91
CA GLY A 228 -3.91 25.37 0.32
C GLY A 228 -4.21 25.05 -1.15
N SER A 229 -3.26 24.53 -1.93
CA SER A 229 -3.44 24.29 -3.38
C SER A 229 -4.19 23.00 -3.70
N LEU A 230 -4.22 22.01 -2.80
CA LEU A 230 -4.99 20.76 -2.99
C LEU A 230 -6.52 20.97 -3.00
N LYS A 231 -7.03 22.10 -2.48
CA LYS A 231 -8.48 22.36 -2.45
C LYS A 231 -9.05 22.91 -3.75
N GLU A 232 -8.21 23.37 -4.67
CA GLU A 232 -8.68 24.01 -5.91
C GLU A 232 -8.83 23.01 -7.05
N GLU A 233 -7.94 22.01 -7.19
CA GLU A 233 -8.02 21.01 -8.26
C GLU A 233 -9.21 20.03 -8.11
N HIS A 234 -9.68 19.78 -6.88
CA HIS A 234 -10.83 18.90 -6.63
C HIS A 234 -12.21 19.55 -6.86
N LYS A 235 -12.27 20.86 -7.17
CA LYS A 235 -13.53 21.54 -7.52
C LYS A 235 -13.83 21.48 -9.01
N GLU A 236 -12.83 21.35 -9.87
CA GLU A 236 -13.05 21.43 -11.32
C GLU A 236 -13.55 20.11 -11.94
N CYS A 237 -13.32 18.95 -11.33
CA CYS A 237 -13.86 17.66 -11.83
C CYS A 237 -15.30 17.33 -11.39
N ASN A 238 -16.04 18.24 -10.76
CA ASN A 238 -17.44 18.01 -10.36
C ASN A 238 -18.48 18.83 -11.16
N ASN A 239 -18.04 19.51 -12.23
CA ASN A 239 -18.93 20.17 -13.17
C ASN A 239 -18.71 19.61 -14.57
N GLU A 240 -19.16 18.38 -14.82
CA GLU A 240 -19.61 17.88 -16.13
C GLU A 240 -20.43 16.59 -15.96
#